data_AF-A0A937BKX7-F1
#
_entry.id   AF-A0A937BKX7-F1
#
_cell.length_a   1.000
_cell.length_b   1.000
_cell.length_c   1.000
_cell.angle_alpha   90.00
_cell.angle_beta   90.00
_cell.angle_gamma   90.00
#
_symmetry.space_group_name_H-M   'P 1'
#
loop_
_entity.id
_entity.type
_entity.pdbx_description
1 polymer ?
#
loop_
_entity_poly.entity_id
_entity_poly.type
_entity_poly.pdbx_seq_one_letter_code
_entity_poly.pdbx_strand_id
1 'polypeptide(L)'
;MGRQRPTAEKPLVVMISACLDGIGCGVDGGTNGDHGSLRSWLARPEVRLVKFCPEDFSFGTPRMTPDSHGGNGFDVLDGTARSLAEDGADWTKGMIKAAYEMRDRALREKVDVAILMDISGAYGSTVTYLGSRFTPDKQYQRGPGVAGAALIRAGIPVISQRDDRSLQMLRDLLDGSETLSDELDHWEKEWYQSYFATS
;
A
#
# COMPACT_ATOMS: atom_id res chain seq x y z
N MET A 1 -0.40 25.14 8.62
CA MET A 1 1.06 25.34 8.48
C MET A 1 1.49 24.41 7.36
N GLY A 2 1.76 24.94 6.16
CA GLY A 2 2.07 24.13 4.98
C GLY A 2 3.38 23.38 5.15
N ARG A 3 3.45 22.15 4.62
CA ARG A 3 4.67 21.34 4.63
C ARG A 3 5.73 22.05 3.77
N GLN A 4 6.93 22.26 4.31
CA GLN A 4 8.03 22.87 3.56
C GLN A 4 8.40 21.98 2.36
N ARG A 5 8.70 22.59 1.21
CA ARG A 5 9.21 21.90 0.02
C ARG A 5 10.43 21.04 0.36
N PRO A 6 10.43 19.73 0.02
CA PRO A 6 11.58 18.85 0.21
C PRO A 6 12.81 19.28 -0.57
N THR A 7 14.00 18.98 -0.05
CA THR A 7 15.30 19.17 -0.72
C THR A 7 16.15 17.89 -0.59
N ALA A 8 17.30 17.83 -1.27
CA ALA A 8 18.20 16.68 -1.13
C ALA A 8 18.70 16.47 0.32
N GLU A 9 18.88 17.55 1.08
CA GLU A 9 19.32 17.52 2.48
C GLU A 9 18.17 17.22 3.46
N LYS A 10 16.94 17.54 3.06
CA LYS A 10 15.71 17.29 3.82
C LYS A 10 14.65 16.66 2.91
N PRO A 11 14.86 15.39 2.52
CA PRO A 11 14.01 14.76 1.51
C PRO A 11 12.65 14.36 2.09
N LEU A 12 11.68 14.22 1.20
CA LEU A 12 10.42 13.53 1.49
C LEU A 12 10.72 12.03 1.63
N VAL A 13 10.45 11.47 2.80
CA VAL A 13 10.70 10.05 3.05
C VAL A 13 9.45 9.25 2.69
N VAL A 14 9.53 8.52 1.58
CA VAL A 14 8.39 7.75 1.05
C VAL A 14 8.64 6.27 1.27
N MET A 15 7.74 5.62 2.01
CA MET A 15 7.71 4.16 2.04
C MET A 15 6.96 3.64 0.81
N ILE A 16 7.49 2.62 0.14
CA ILE A 16 6.85 2.06 -1.05
C ILE A 16 6.80 0.53 -0.99
N SER A 17 5.71 -0.04 -1.50
CA SER A 17 5.67 -1.48 -1.82
C SER A 17 6.80 -1.79 -2.79
N ALA A 18 7.71 -2.71 -2.45
CA ALA A 18 8.92 -2.95 -3.25
C ALA A 18 8.62 -3.30 -4.72
N CYS A 19 7.44 -3.87 -5.01
CA CYS A 19 7.01 -4.22 -6.38
C CYS A 19 6.65 -3.01 -7.26
N LEU A 20 6.31 -1.86 -6.67
CA LEU A 20 6.05 -0.61 -7.40
C LEU A 20 7.33 0.05 -7.90
N ASP A 21 8.46 -0.18 -7.21
CA ASP A 21 9.75 0.39 -7.56
C ASP A 21 10.53 -0.48 -8.57
N GLY A 22 9.86 -1.44 -9.21
CA GLY A 22 10.49 -2.31 -10.20
C GLY A 22 11.38 -3.41 -9.61
N ILE A 23 11.39 -3.60 -8.29
CA ILE A 23 11.99 -4.79 -7.68
C ILE A 23 11.08 -5.97 -8.00
N GLY A 24 11.67 -7.00 -8.58
CA GLY A 24 11.06 -8.29 -8.87
C GLY A 24 10.66 -9.07 -7.62
N CYS A 25 9.71 -8.53 -6.86
CA CYS A 25 9.15 -9.13 -5.64
C CYS A 25 7.64 -9.32 -5.76
N GLY A 26 7.10 -9.20 -6.99
CA GLY A 26 5.81 -9.79 -7.33
C GLY A 26 5.82 -11.30 -7.08
N VAL A 27 4.64 -11.91 -7.15
CA VAL A 27 4.40 -13.34 -6.85
C VAL A 27 5.44 -14.26 -7.50
N ASP A 28 5.77 -13.97 -8.77
CA ASP A 28 6.72 -14.73 -9.59
C ASP A 28 8.11 -14.08 -9.73
N GLY A 29 8.42 -13.08 -8.91
CA GLY A 29 9.65 -12.29 -9.05
C GLY A 29 9.60 -11.22 -10.16
N GLY A 30 8.40 -10.90 -10.67
CA GLY A 30 8.15 -9.83 -11.63
C GLY A 30 7.75 -8.49 -10.98
N THR A 31 7.39 -7.51 -11.82
CA THR A 31 6.84 -6.21 -11.40
C THR A 31 5.33 -6.16 -11.63
N ASN A 32 4.55 -5.67 -10.66
CA ASN A 32 3.10 -5.55 -10.78
C ASN A 32 2.69 -4.30 -11.59
N GLY A 33 2.96 -4.31 -12.90
CA GLY A 33 2.61 -3.25 -13.86
C GLY A 33 3.70 -2.21 -14.12
N ASP A 34 3.45 -1.34 -15.12
CA ASP A 34 4.31 -0.19 -15.42
C ASP A 34 3.86 1.06 -14.66
N HIS A 35 4.66 1.46 -13.68
CA HIS A 35 4.45 2.65 -12.87
C HIS A 35 5.46 3.76 -13.24
N GLY A 36 5.84 3.87 -14.51
CA GLY A 36 6.84 4.83 -15.00
C GLY A 36 6.59 6.27 -14.57
N SER A 37 5.32 6.72 -14.55
CA SER A 37 4.93 8.06 -14.09
C SER A 37 5.10 8.26 -12.58
N LEU A 38 4.97 7.20 -11.78
CA LEU A 38 5.24 7.24 -10.34
C LEU A 38 6.76 7.19 -10.09
N ARG A 39 7.47 6.31 -10.80
CA ARG A 39 8.92 6.12 -10.69
C ARG A 39 9.72 7.38 -11.08
N SER A 40 9.25 8.14 -12.06
CA SER A 40 9.98 9.30 -12.58
C SER A 40 10.25 10.37 -11.53
N TRP A 41 9.28 10.67 -10.65
CA TRP A 41 9.45 11.67 -9.61
C TRP A 41 9.98 11.07 -8.30
N LEU A 42 9.74 9.78 -8.03
CA LEU A 42 10.33 9.09 -6.88
C LEU A 42 11.86 8.91 -6.97
N ALA A 43 12.42 8.94 -8.18
CA ALA A 43 13.87 8.87 -8.41
C ALA A 43 14.60 10.20 -8.16
N ARG A 44 13.87 11.26 -7.82
CA ARG A 44 14.44 12.59 -7.59
C ARG A 44 15.26 12.63 -6.29
N PRO A 45 16.33 13.46 -6.22
CA PRO A 45 17.15 13.59 -5.02
C PRO A 45 16.37 14.15 -3.82
N GLU A 46 15.27 14.87 -4.04
CA GLU A 46 14.37 15.38 -3.00
C GLU A 46 13.46 14.29 -2.38
N VAL A 47 13.52 13.05 -2.89
CA VAL A 47 12.77 11.90 -2.39
C VAL A 47 13.72 10.83 -1.87
N ARG A 48 13.45 10.32 -0.68
CA ARG A 48 14.16 9.18 -0.09
C ARG A 48 13.22 7.99 0.03
N LEU A 49 13.51 6.93 -0.72
CA LEU A 49 12.69 5.72 -0.73
C LEU A 49 13.04 4.76 0.42
N VAL A 50 12.01 4.29 1.12
CA VAL A 50 12.08 3.20 2.08
C VAL A 50 11.27 2.03 1.53
N LYS A 51 11.95 0.98 1.06
CA LYS A 51 11.29 -0.17 0.42
C LYS A 51 11.09 -1.29 1.42
N PHE A 52 9.89 -1.86 1.46
CA PHE A 52 9.61 -3.02 2.30
C PHE A 52 8.57 -3.94 1.63
N CYS A 53 8.76 -5.25 1.75
CA CYS A 53 7.77 -6.24 1.35
C CYS A 53 7.42 -7.19 2.50
N PRO A 54 6.19 -7.12 3.05
CA PRO A 54 5.76 -7.93 4.18
C PRO A 54 5.68 -9.42 3.82
N GLU A 55 5.24 -9.73 2.61
CA GLU A 55 5.13 -11.10 2.12
C GLU A 55 6.52 -11.73 1.92
N ASP A 56 7.46 -11.01 1.27
CA ASP A 56 8.84 -11.46 1.09
C ASP A 56 9.56 -11.64 2.43
N PHE A 57 9.39 -10.67 3.35
CA PHE A 57 9.98 -10.75 4.69
C PHE A 57 9.56 -12.00 5.46
N SER A 58 8.31 -12.44 5.29
CA SER A 58 7.77 -13.57 6.06
C SER A 58 7.90 -14.92 5.35
N PHE A 59 7.84 -14.92 4.01
CA PHE A 59 7.65 -16.14 3.21
C PHE A 59 8.64 -16.28 2.05
N GLY A 60 9.52 -15.31 1.81
CA GLY A 60 10.53 -15.33 0.75
C GLY A 60 9.97 -15.01 -0.64
N THR A 61 10.70 -15.32 -1.70
CA THR A 61 10.25 -15.22 -3.10
C THR A 61 10.80 -16.42 -3.89
N PRO A 62 10.00 -17.15 -4.69
CA PRO A 62 8.56 -16.97 -4.94
C PRO A 62 7.70 -17.42 -3.75
N ARG A 63 6.46 -16.92 -3.66
CA ARG A 63 5.49 -17.33 -2.63
C ARG A 63 4.05 -17.19 -3.15
N MET A 64 3.11 -17.74 -2.38
CA MET A 64 1.67 -17.48 -2.55
C MET A 64 1.27 -16.06 -2.13
N THR A 65 0.08 -15.62 -2.53
CA THR A 65 -0.50 -14.36 -2.09
C THR A 65 -1.45 -14.50 -0.90
N PRO A 66 -1.33 -13.66 0.13
CA PRO A 66 -2.29 -13.62 1.21
C PRO A 66 -3.52 -12.77 0.84
N ASP A 67 -4.70 -13.26 1.23
CA ASP A 67 -5.94 -12.48 1.29
C ASP A 67 -6.54 -12.55 2.71
N SER A 68 -7.31 -11.53 3.07
CA SER A 68 -7.94 -11.47 4.40
C SER A 68 -9.32 -12.12 4.38
N HIS A 69 -9.58 -13.00 5.34
CA HIS A 69 -10.82 -13.75 5.51
C HIS A 69 -11.50 -13.33 6.81
N GLY A 70 -12.75 -12.88 6.71
CA GLY A 70 -13.56 -12.44 7.86
C GLY A 70 -13.39 -10.96 8.24
N GLY A 71 -12.65 -10.18 7.45
CA GLY A 71 -12.42 -8.75 7.68
C GLY A 71 -11.20 -8.25 6.91
N ASN A 72 -10.78 -7.02 7.16
CA ASN A 72 -9.63 -6.38 6.52
C ASN A 72 -8.39 -6.42 7.43
N GLY A 73 -7.33 -5.69 7.06
CA GLY A 73 -6.09 -5.65 7.81
C GLY A 73 -6.22 -5.20 9.26
N PHE A 74 -7.18 -4.31 9.59
CA PHE A 74 -7.43 -3.94 10.98
C PHE A 74 -7.97 -5.12 11.79
N ASP A 75 -8.93 -5.85 11.22
CA ASP A 75 -9.52 -7.03 11.85
C ASP A 75 -8.49 -8.15 12.06
N VAL A 76 -7.56 -8.31 11.12
CA VAL A 76 -6.44 -9.26 11.27
C VAL A 76 -5.53 -8.85 12.43
N LEU A 77 -5.22 -7.56 12.56
CA LEU A 77 -4.41 -7.05 13.68
C LEU A 77 -5.13 -7.16 15.03
N ASP A 78 -6.47 -7.10 15.04
CA ASP A 78 -7.30 -7.27 16.25
C ASP A 78 -7.61 -8.73 16.59
N GLY A 79 -7.24 -9.67 15.71
CA GLY A 79 -7.47 -11.10 15.89
C GLY A 79 -8.91 -11.54 15.59
N THR A 80 -9.70 -10.70 14.92
CA THR A 80 -11.08 -10.99 14.49
C THR A 80 -11.16 -11.52 13.06
N ALA A 81 -10.10 -11.39 12.27
CA ALA A 81 -9.97 -11.96 10.93
C ALA A 81 -8.66 -12.74 10.77
N ARG A 82 -8.51 -13.44 9.65
CA ARG A 82 -7.30 -14.21 9.30
C ARG A 82 -6.72 -13.77 7.97
N SER A 83 -5.42 -13.95 7.80
CA SER A 83 -4.74 -13.81 6.52
C SER A 83 -4.34 -15.19 6.03
N LEU A 84 -4.96 -15.65 4.93
CA LEU A 84 -4.77 -17.00 4.40
C LEU A 84 -4.07 -16.93 3.04
N ALA A 85 -3.22 -17.92 2.76
CA ALA A 85 -2.65 -18.15 1.45
C ALA A 85 -3.65 -18.84 0.51
N GLU A 86 -3.23 -19.00 -0.75
CA GLU A 86 -4.04 -19.53 -1.85
C GLU A 86 -4.55 -20.95 -1.59
N ASP A 87 -3.71 -21.79 -0.96
CA ASP A 87 -4.03 -23.16 -0.57
C ASP A 87 -4.81 -23.26 0.77
N GLY A 88 -5.13 -22.11 1.38
CA GLY A 88 -5.79 -22.03 2.68
C GLY A 88 -4.85 -22.10 3.89
N ALA A 89 -3.53 -22.17 3.70
CA ALA A 89 -2.58 -22.12 4.80
C ALA A 89 -2.71 -20.81 5.59
N ASP A 90 -2.70 -20.91 6.92
CA ASP A 90 -2.87 -19.75 7.80
C ASP A 90 -1.56 -18.96 7.91
N TRP A 91 -1.52 -17.80 7.24
CA TRP A 91 -0.38 -16.89 7.20
C TRP A 91 -0.50 -15.74 8.21
N THR A 92 -1.54 -15.73 9.04
CA THR A 92 -1.91 -14.63 9.94
C THR A 92 -0.73 -14.19 10.82
N LYS A 93 -0.06 -15.13 11.50
CA LYS A 93 1.07 -14.80 12.39
C LYS A 93 2.25 -14.19 11.63
N GLY A 94 2.57 -14.73 10.45
CA GLY A 94 3.65 -14.21 9.60
C GLY A 94 3.32 -12.79 9.14
N MET A 95 2.11 -12.58 8.64
CA MET A 95 1.66 -11.28 8.15
C MET A 95 1.60 -10.21 9.25
N ILE A 96 1.13 -10.54 10.46
CA ILE A 96 1.15 -9.61 11.60
C ILE A 96 2.60 -9.24 11.97
N LYS A 97 3.52 -10.22 12.01
CA LYS A 97 4.94 -9.96 12.27
C LYS A 97 5.54 -9.01 11.23
N ALA A 98 5.30 -9.29 9.95
CA ALA A 98 5.76 -8.44 8.85
C ALA A 98 5.15 -7.03 8.89
N ALA A 99 3.87 -6.91 9.23
CA ALA A 99 3.18 -5.63 9.35
C ALA A 99 3.82 -4.74 10.43
N TYR A 100 4.14 -5.32 11.59
CA TYR A 100 4.83 -4.59 12.64
C TYR A 100 6.29 -4.28 12.30
N GLU A 101 7.01 -5.15 11.60
CA GLU A 101 8.36 -4.80 11.13
C GLU A 101 8.32 -3.64 10.11
N MET A 102 7.36 -3.66 9.18
CA MET A 102 7.16 -2.56 8.23
C MET A 102 6.86 -1.25 8.97
N ARG A 103 5.95 -1.28 9.95
CA ARG A 103 5.64 -0.14 10.81
C ARG A 103 6.87 0.38 11.54
N ASP A 104 7.61 -0.51 12.21
CA ASP A 104 8.75 -0.11 13.03
C ASP A 104 9.87 0.46 12.18
N ARG A 105 10.10 -0.11 10.99
CA ARG A 105 11.00 0.48 9.99
C ARG A 105 10.51 1.86 9.57
N ALA A 106 9.23 2.03 9.28
CA ALA A 106 8.69 3.32 8.86
C ALA A 106 8.87 4.41 9.94
N LEU A 107 8.65 4.06 11.22
CA LEU A 107 8.87 4.95 12.35
C LEU A 107 10.36 5.30 12.53
N ARG A 108 11.26 4.31 12.48
CA ARG A 108 12.72 4.52 12.57
C ARG A 108 13.23 5.42 11.46
N GLU A 109 12.71 5.24 10.26
CA GLU A 109 13.08 5.99 9.06
C GLU A 109 12.38 7.35 8.96
N LYS A 110 11.43 7.65 9.87
CA LYS A 110 10.62 8.87 9.85
C LYS A 110 9.90 9.03 8.51
N VAL A 111 9.25 7.97 8.06
CA VAL A 111 8.44 7.96 6.85
C VAL A 111 7.33 9.00 6.95
N ASP A 112 7.20 9.78 5.88
CA ASP A 112 6.25 10.87 5.77
C ASP A 112 4.92 10.43 5.17
N VAL A 113 4.99 9.48 4.23
CA VAL A 113 3.86 8.87 3.55
C VAL A 113 4.27 7.49 3.02
N ALA A 114 3.33 6.54 3.03
CA ALA A 114 3.48 5.26 2.37
C ALA A 114 2.63 5.22 1.09
N ILE A 115 3.24 4.87 -0.04
CA ILE A 115 2.58 4.63 -1.32
C ILE A 115 2.53 3.12 -1.53
N LEU A 116 1.33 2.56 -1.41
CA LEU A 116 1.14 1.11 -1.37
C LEU A 116 0.39 0.60 -2.58
N MET A 117 0.66 -0.65 -2.96
CA MET A 117 -0.12 -1.33 -4.00
C MET A 117 -1.50 -1.69 -3.45
N ASP A 118 -2.52 -1.01 -3.94
CA ASP A 118 -3.91 -1.28 -3.58
C ASP A 118 -4.38 -2.70 -3.92
N ILE A 119 -5.51 -3.11 -3.35
CA ILE A 119 -6.15 -4.42 -3.51
C ILE A 119 -5.40 -5.57 -2.82
N SER A 120 -4.08 -5.49 -2.66
CA SER A 120 -3.29 -6.52 -1.99
C SER A 120 -3.74 -6.75 -0.55
N GLY A 121 -4.03 -8.00 -0.16
CA GLY A 121 -4.32 -8.35 1.23
C GLY A 121 -3.19 -8.03 2.23
N ALA A 122 -1.96 -7.87 1.73
CA ALA A 122 -0.82 -7.44 2.53
C ALA A 122 -0.70 -5.92 2.65
N TYR A 123 -0.82 -5.19 1.53
CA TYR A 123 -0.49 -3.77 1.45
C TYR A 123 -1.67 -2.81 1.28
N GLY A 124 -2.82 -3.30 0.82
CA GLY A 124 -3.92 -2.49 0.30
C GLY A 124 -4.20 -1.26 1.14
N SER A 125 -4.56 -0.16 0.50
CA SER A 125 -4.70 1.15 1.16
C SER A 125 -6.17 1.51 1.36
N THR A 126 -6.98 1.36 0.31
CA THR A 126 -8.40 1.76 0.31
C THR A 126 -9.34 0.57 0.19
N VAL A 127 -8.94 -0.46 -0.56
CA VAL A 127 -9.75 -1.64 -0.88
C VAL A 127 -8.88 -2.90 -0.86
N THR A 128 -9.47 -4.02 -0.42
CA THR A 128 -8.88 -5.36 -0.48
C THR A 128 -9.92 -6.41 -0.85
N TYR A 129 -9.49 -7.61 -1.19
CA TYR A 129 -10.40 -8.76 -1.34
C TYR A 129 -10.98 -9.20 0.01
N LEU A 130 -12.24 -9.61 0.01
CA LEU A 130 -12.88 -10.32 1.12
C LEU A 130 -12.90 -11.82 0.80
N GLY A 131 -11.99 -12.56 1.44
CA GLY A 131 -11.70 -13.94 1.07
C GLY A 131 -10.78 -14.04 -0.14
N SER A 132 -10.68 -15.24 -0.72
CA SER A 132 -9.72 -15.54 -1.77
C SER A 132 -10.03 -14.78 -3.07
N ARG A 133 -9.03 -14.10 -3.63
CA ARG A 133 -9.11 -13.45 -4.95
C ARG A 133 -9.23 -14.41 -6.12
N PHE A 134 -9.04 -15.72 -5.89
CA PHE A 134 -9.04 -16.75 -6.92
C PHE A 134 -10.42 -17.40 -7.10
N THR A 135 -11.45 -16.92 -6.38
CA THR A 135 -12.83 -17.35 -6.60
C THR A 135 -13.40 -16.77 -7.89
N PRO A 136 -14.37 -17.45 -8.53
CA PRO A 136 -15.11 -16.88 -9.68
C PRO A 136 -15.87 -15.61 -9.32
N ASP A 137 -16.44 -15.58 -8.11
CA ASP A 137 -17.19 -14.44 -7.57
C ASP A 137 -16.34 -13.69 -6.55
N LYS A 138 -15.54 -12.74 -7.05
CA LYS A 138 -14.60 -11.96 -6.23
C LYS A 138 -15.37 -10.91 -5.45
N GLN A 139 -15.18 -10.93 -4.13
CA GLN A 139 -15.76 -9.95 -3.23
C GLN A 139 -14.68 -8.97 -2.79
N TYR A 140 -15.03 -7.69 -2.75
CA TYR A 140 -14.17 -6.61 -2.26
C TYR A 140 -14.71 -6.06 -0.94
N GLN A 141 -13.81 -5.56 -0.12
CA GLN A 141 -14.14 -4.87 1.12
C GLN A 141 -13.37 -3.57 1.23
N ARG A 142 -13.96 -2.62 1.95
CA ARG A 142 -13.30 -1.36 2.30
C ARG A 142 -12.22 -1.62 3.34
N GLY A 143 -11.10 -0.93 3.19
CA GLY A 143 -10.03 -0.90 4.15
C GLY A 143 -8.76 -1.62 3.69
N PRO A 144 -7.70 -1.47 4.49
CA PRO A 144 -6.35 -1.78 4.09
C PRO A 144 -6.01 -3.27 4.21
N GLY A 145 -4.87 -3.67 3.62
CA GLY A 145 -4.20 -4.92 3.94
C GLY A 145 -3.52 -4.87 5.32
N VAL A 146 -3.01 -6.01 5.81
CA VAL A 146 -2.49 -6.14 7.18
C VAL A 146 -1.35 -5.15 7.48
N ALA A 147 -0.42 -4.95 6.55
CA ALA A 147 0.68 -4.00 6.73
C ALA A 147 0.24 -2.55 6.57
N GLY A 148 -0.68 -2.27 5.63
CA GLY A 148 -1.31 -0.96 5.48
C GLY A 148 -2.02 -0.53 6.78
N ALA A 149 -2.76 -1.44 7.40
CA ALA A 149 -3.43 -1.22 8.68
C ALA A 149 -2.44 -0.85 9.81
N ALA A 150 -1.28 -1.52 9.89
CA ALA A 150 -0.28 -1.24 10.90
C ALA A 150 0.36 0.14 10.74
N LEU A 151 0.58 0.60 9.50
CA LEU A 151 1.07 1.95 9.20
C LEU A 151 0.03 3.02 9.57
N ILE A 152 -1.23 2.81 9.19
CA ILE A 152 -2.33 3.73 9.53
C ILE A 152 -2.48 3.86 11.05
N ARG A 153 -2.45 2.74 11.80
CA ARG A 153 -2.48 2.76 13.28
C ARG A 153 -1.31 3.49 13.91
N ALA A 154 -0.17 3.56 13.24
CA ALA A 154 0.99 4.31 13.69
C ALA A 154 0.95 5.81 13.32
N GLY A 155 -0.14 6.27 12.69
CA GLY A 155 -0.30 7.66 12.27
C GLY A 155 0.47 8.02 11.00
N ILE A 156 0.91 7.02 10.22
CA ILE A 156 1.60 7.23 8.95
C ILE A 156 0.55 7.33 7.84
N PRO A 157 0.50 8.42 7.07
CA PRO A 157 -0.39 8.53 5.91
C PRO A 157 -0.11 7.41 4.90
N VAL A 158 -1.17 6.74 4.45
CA VAL A 158 -1.10 5.68 3.44
C VAL A 158 -1.96 6.10 2.26
N ILE A 159 -1.39 6.06 1.06
CA ILE A 159 -2.10 6.30 -0.20
C ILE A 159 -1.83 5.16 -1.19
N SER A 160 -2.78 4.99 -2.10
CA SER A 160 -2.72 4.07 -3.22
C SER A 160 -1.82 4.60 -4.33
N GLN A 161 -1.20 3.70 -5.07
CA GLN A 161 -0.67 3.98 -6.40
C GLN A 161 -1.75 4.45 -7.40
N ARG A 162 -3.04 4.38 -7.04
CA ARG A 162 -4.20 4.81 -7.83
C ARG A 162 -4.90 6.06 -7.28
N ASP A 163 -4.32 6.69 -6.25
CA ASP A 163 -4.83 7.94 -5.67
C ASP A 163 -4.26 9.12 -6.47
N ASP A 164 -4.81 9.34 -7.67
CA ASP A 164 -4.21 10.23 -8.67
C ASP A 164 -4.09 11.67 -8.18
N ARG A 165 -5.09 12.16 -7.43
CA ARG A 165 -5.06 13.50 -6.82
C ARG A 165 -4.01 13.59 -5.73
N SER A 166 -3.99 12.62 -4.80
CA SER A 166 -2.99 12.59 -3.73
C SER A 166 -1.56 12.48 -4.27
N LEU A 167 -1.34 11.68 -5.31
CA LEU A 167 -0.05 11.58 -5.98
C LEU A 167 0.34 12.88 -6.68
N GLN A 168 -0.61 13.60 -7.30
CA GLN A 168 -0.36 14.91 -7.87
C GLN A 168 0.04 15.94 -6.79
N MET A 169 -0.64 15.95 -5.64
CA MET A 169 -0.29 16.84 -4.52
C MET A 169 1.14 16.61 -4.02
N LEU A 170 1.61 15.36 -4.00
CA LEU A 170 3.01 15.05 -3.66
C LEU A 170 4.00 15.56 -4.71
N ARG A 171 3.66 15.48 -5.99
CA ARG A 171 4.49 16.04 -7.07
C ARG A 171 4.55 17.55 -7.00
N ASP A 172 3.41 18.21 -6.82
CA ASP A 172 3.28 19.65 -6.64
C ASP A 172 4.13 20.14 -5.46
N LEU A 173 4.11 19.40 -4.34
CA LEU A 173 4.98 19.68 -3.19
C LEU A 173 6.47 19.64 -3.56
N LEU A 174 6.90 18.69 -4.39
CA LEU A 174 8.29 18.57 -4.85
C LEU A 174 8.67 19.66 -5.86
N ASP A 175 7.72 20.11 -6.68
CA ASP A 175 7.90 21.15 -7.68
C ASP A 175 7.80 22.56 -7.09
N GLY A 176 7.19 22.69 -5.90
CA GLY A 176 6.86 23.98 -5.31
C GLY A 176 5.74 24.69 -6.06
N SER A 177 4.84 23.92 -6.68
CA SER A 177 3.63 24.40 -7.36
C SER A 177 2.38 24.01 -6.56
N GLU A 178 1.25 24.60 -6.93
CA GLU A 178 -0.07 24.14 -6.51
C GLU A 178 -0.93 24.08 -7.78
N THR A 179 -1.26 22.87 -8.22
CA THR A 179 -2.05 22.65 -9.43
C THR A 179 -3.47 22.26 -9.02
N LEU A 180 -4.47 23.02 -9.51
CA LEU A 180 -5.85 22.57 -9.40
C LEU A 180 -6.04 21.34 -10.30
N SER A 181 -6.61 20.28 -9.75
CA SER A 181 -6.73 19.00 -10.41
C SER A 181 -8.13 18.44 -10.23
N ASP A 182 -8.74 18.04 -11.36
CA ASP A 182 -9.99 17.28 -11.38
C ASP A 182 -9.76 15.76 -11.24
N GLU A 183 -8.51 15.34 -11.00
CA GLU A 183 -8.17 13.95 -10.75
C GLU A 183 -8.88 13.43 -9.49
N LEU A 184 -9.10 12.13 -9.46
CA LEU A 184 -9.85 11.45 -8.41
C LEU A 184 -8.97 10.42 -7.72
N ASP A 185 -9.02 10.40 -6.39
CA ASP A 185 -8.43 9.31 -5.62
C ASP A 185 -9.22 8.01 -5.82
N HIS A 186 -8.62 6.86 -5.51
CA HIS A 186 -9.16 5.57 -5.92
C HIS A 186 -10.58 5.33 -5.38
N TRP A 187 -10.85 5.81 -4.17
CA TRP A 187 -12.14 5.73 -3.49
C TRP A 187 -13.19 6.67 -4.07
N GLU A 188 -12.83 7.71 -4.82
CA GLU A 188 -13.77 8.65 -5.45
C GLU A 188 -14.27 8.17 -6.82
N LYS A 189 -13.60 7.16 -7.41
CA LYS A 189 -13.91 6.67 -8.76
C LYS A 189 -15.23 5.92 -8.82
N GLU A 190 -15.91 6.01 -9.98
CA GLU A 190 -17.25 5.45 -10.20
C GLU A 190 -17.35 3.97 -9.83
N TRP A 191 -16.35 3.15 -10.19
CA TRP A 191 -16.37 1.72 -9.87
C TRP A 191 -16.41 1.46 -8.36
N TYR A 192 -15.63 2.22 -7.56
CA TYR A 192 -15.55 2.06 -6.11
C TYR A 192 -16.87 2.48 -5.48
N GLN A 193 -17.36 3.65 -5.90
CA GLN A 193 -18.63 4.20 -5.42
C GLN A 193 -19.79 3.27 -5.76
N SER A 194 -19.88 2.79 -7.00
CA SER A 194 -20.93 1.88 -7.45
C SER A 194 -20.89 0.53 -6.72
N TYR A 195 -19.70 -0.05 -6.56
CA TYR A 195 -19.56 -1.34 -5.87
C TYR A 195 -20.00 -1.25 -4.40
N PHE A 196 -19.55 -0.19 -3.70
CA PHE A 196 -19.83 -0.01 -2.28
C PHE A 196 -21.06 0.86 -1.95
N ALA A 197 -21.85 1.27 -2.94
CA ALA A 197 -23.14 1.95 -2.72
C ALA A 197 -24.25 0.96 -2.32
N THR A 198 -24.07 -0.31 -2.69
CA THR A 198 -25.08 -1.37 -2.57
C THR A 198 -24.82 -2.34 -1.42
N SER A 199 -23.76 -2.12 -0.63
CA SER A 199 -23.30 -2.99 0.46
C SER A 199 -23.57 -2.43 1.85
#